data_AF-A0A3S9FCP3-F1
#
_entry.id   AF-A0A3S9FCP3-F1
#
_cell.length_a   1.000
_cell.length_b   1.000
_cell.length_c   1.000
_cell.angle_alpha   90.00
_cell.angle_beta   90.00
_cell.angle_gamma   90.00
#
_symmetry.space_group_name_H-M   'P 1'
#
loop_
_entity.id
_entity.type
_entity.pdbx_description
1 polymer ?
#
loop_
_entity_poly.entity_id
_entity_poly.type
_entity_poly.pdbx_seq_one_letter_code
_entity_poly.pdbx_strand_id
1 'polypeptide(L)'
;MGADLDVYVESLGIFGSGEGYAIQSLLPGLEQAGLKVRVLDRPPRTARAPAALLHVDLTTLPDPYRDVAGLYERAINGRALSIHRYLYSSLRVEEGDAHPGPVIVKTVLNSQGRPELHWQKQRNAWTRGAHLVRKIIEPGYKQRMCPPIGFMRRSDRFQRRFGGTSG
;
A
#
# COMPACT_ATOMS: atom_id res chain seq x y z
N MET A 1 -26.49 8.32 17.24
CA MET A 1 -25.44 7.92 18.21
C MET A 1 -24.08 8.27 17.62
N GLY A 2 -23.20 8.92 18.38
CA GLY A 2 -21.84 9.25 17.93
C GLY A 2 -20.91 8.04 17.98
N ALA A 3 -19.91 8.01 17.10
CA ALA A 3 -18.82 7.04 17.15
C ALA A 3 -17.71 7.51 18.10
N ASP A 4 -16.99 6.56 18.69
CA ASP A 4 -15.87 6.81 19.60
C ASP A 4 -14.53 6.89 18.84
N LEU A 5 -14.44 6.19 17.69
CA LEU A 5 -13.26 6.16 16.83
C LEU A 5 -13.64 6.20 15.35
N ASP A 6 -13.04 7.11 14.60
CA ASP A 6 -13.09 7.13 13.14
C ASP A 6 -11.88 6.40 12.55
N VAL A 7 -12.10 5.38 11.73
CA VAL A 7 -11.03 4.63 11.03
C VAL A 7 -11.05 4.98 9.56
N TYR A 8 -9.98 5.61 9.07
CA TYR A 8 -9.84 6.00 7.67
C TYR A 8 -9.17 4.91 6.85
N VAL A 9 -9.79 4.57 5.73
CA VAL A 9 -9.29 3.61 4.73
C VAL A 9 -9.35 4.21 3.33
N GLU A 10 -8.65 3.62 2.37
CA GLU A 10 -8.68 4.06 0.97
C GLU A 10 -9.98 3.66 0.24
N SER A 11 -10.72 2.67 0.71
CA SER A 11 -11.99 2.29 0.06
C SER A 11 -12.85 1.43 0.97
N LEU A 12 -14.09 1.85 1.21
CA LEU A 12 -15.05 1.02 1.96
C LEU A 12 -15.38 -0.29 1.24
N GLY A 13 -15.40 -0.30 -0.10
CA GLY A 13 -15.72 -1.50 -0.87
C GLY A 13 -14.63 -2.56 -0.80
N ILE A 14 -13.36 -2.14 -0.90
CA ILE A 14 -12.22 -3.06 -0.78
C ILE A 14 -12.12 -3.52 0.68
N PHE A 15 -12.25 -2.60 1.62
CA PHE A 15 -12.28 -2.92 3.03
C PHE A 15 -13.39 -3.94 3.37
N GLY A 16 -14.63 -3.71 2.93
CA GLY A 16 -15.74 -4.62 3.22
C GLY A 16 -15.61 -6.03 2.62
N SER A 17 -14.74 -6.23 1.63
CA SER A 17 -14.56 -7.53 0.97
C SER A 17 -13.76 -8.57 1.77
N GLY A 18 -13.24 -8.22 2.95
CA GLY A 18 -12.74 -9.17 3.95
C GLY A 18 -11.40 -9.85 3.65
N GLU A 19 -10.79 -9.65 2.48
CA GLU A 19 -9.49 -10.26 2.18
C GLU A 19 -8.32 -9.32 2.54
N GLY A 20 -7.63 -9.62 3.65
CA GLY A 20 -6.21 -9.31 3.81
C GLY A 20 -5.81 -8.06 4.60
N TYR A 21 -6.75 -7.31 5.21
CA TYR A 21 -6.39 -6.15 6.03
C TYR A 21 -6.23 -6.52 7.50
N ALA A 22 -5.02 -6.39 8.03
CA ALA A 22 -4.73 -6.62 9.44
C ALA A 22 -5.57 -5.73 10.39
N ILE A 23 -6.05 -4.57 9.95
CA ILE A 23 -6.89 -3.71 10.79
C ILE A 23 -8.31 -4.27 10.98
N GLN A 24 -8.82 -5.06 10.02
CA GLN A 24 -10.17 -5.63 10.14
C GLN A 24 -10.27 -6.62 11.28
N SER A 25 -9.22 -7.39 11.54
CA SER A 25 -9.20 -8.32 12.67
C SER A 25 -9.16 -7.61 14.02
N LEU A 26 -8.77 -6.33 14.07
CA LEU A 26 -8.77 -5.53 15.30
C LEU A 26 -10.15 -4.94 15.60
N LEU A 27 -11.00 -4.70 14.60
CA LEU A 27 -12.29 -4.04 14.80
C LEU A 27 -13.21 -4.77 15.80
N PRO A 28 -13.40 -6.11 15.72
CA PRO A 28 -14.23 -6.81 16.70
C PRO A 28 -13.71 -6.68 18.13
N GLY A 29 -12.38 -6.66 18.32
CA GLY A 29 -11.77 -6.47 19.63
C GLY A 29 -12.04 -5.08 20.21
N LEU A 30 -12.03 -4.04 19.38
CA LEU A 30 -12.39 -2.68 19.80
C LEU A 30 -13.86 -2.58 20.20
N GLU A 31 -14.76 -3.21 19.45
CA GLU A 31 -16.18 -3.26 19.76
C GLU A 31 -16.47 -4.04 21.04
N GLN A 32 -15.78 -5.18 21.26
CA GLN A 32 -15.86 -5.95 22.50
C GLN A 32 -15.34 -5.17 23.72
N ALA A 33 -14.38 -4.26 23.51
CA ALA A 33 -13.92 -3.33 24.53
C ALA A 33 -14.89 -2.14 24.77
N GLY A 34 -16.02 -2.11 24.06
CA GLY A 34 -17.07 -1.10 24.22
C GLY A 34 -16.91 0.15 23.34
N LEU A 35 -15.97 0.17 22.39
CA LEU A 35 -15.77 1.29 21.47
C LEU A 35 -16.65 1.17 20.23
N LYS A 36 -17.36 2.24 19.88
CA LYS A 36 -18.09 2.33 18.60
C LYS A 36 -17.16 2.84 17.52
N VAL A 37 -16.85 1.98 16.57
CA VAL A 37 -15.99 2.32 15.43
C VAL A 37 -16.83 2.74 14.22
N ARG A 38 -16.40 3.79 13.53
CA ARG A 38 -16.94 4.20 12.23
C ARG A 38 -15.84 4.21 11.19
N VAL A 39 -15.99 3.38 10.15
CA VAL A 39 -15.03 3.32 9.04
C VAL A 39 -15.42 4.34 7.97
N LEU A 40 -14.45 5.10 7.48
CA LEU A 40 -14.62 6.19 6.51
C LEU A 40 -13.60 6.04 5.38
N ASP A 41 -14.01 6.25 4.13
CA ASP A 41 -13.10 6.35 2.97
C ASP A 41 -12.97 7.76 2.40
N ARG A 42 -13.50 8.76 3.13
CA ARG A 42 -13.47 10.17 2.75
C ARG A 42 -13.41 11.02 4.02
N PRO A 43 -12.85 12.25 3.93
CA PRO A 43 -12.93 13.22 5.02
C PRO A 43 -14.37 13.36 5.55
N PRO A 44 -14.53 13.58 6.86
CA PRO A 44 -15.82 13.50 7.51
C PRO A 44 -16.68 14.68 7.06
N ARG A 45 -17.90 14.41 6.61
CA ARG A 45 -18.91 15.43 6.26
C ARG A 45 -19.87 15.76 7.41
N THR A 46 -19.80 14.97 8.48
CA THR A 46 -20.69 15.03 9.65
C THR A 46 -19.87 15.11 10.93
N ALA A 47 -20.52 15.03 12.09
CA ALA A 47 -19.86 15.03 13.39
C ALA A 47 -18.74 13.97 13.46
N ARG A 48 -17.56 14.39 13.91
CA ARG A 48 -16.34 13.58 14.07
C ARG A 48 -16.39 12.79 15.37
N ALA A 49 -15.75 11.63 15.39
CA ALA A 49 -15.45 10.95 16.64
C ALA A 49 -14.38 11.74 17.45
N PRO A 50 -14.24 11.48 18.76
CA PRO A 50 -13.18 12.07 19.58
C PRO A 50 -11.75 11.74 19.12
N ALA A 51 -11.56 10.61 18.42
CA ALA A 51 -10.27 10.18 17.92
C ALA A 51 -10.38 9.59 16.50
N ALA A 52 -9.25 9.59 15.80
CA ALA A 52 -9.10 8.95 14.50
C ALA A 52 -7.92 7.98 14.44
N LEU A 53 -8.05 6.97 13.59
CA LEU A 53 -6.99 6.08 13.15
C LEU A 53 -6.88 6.18 11.62
N LEU A 54 -5.73 6.61 11.12
CA LEU A 54 -5.46 6.66 9.69
C LEU A 54 -4.80 5.35 9.25
N HIS A 55 -5.55 4.51 8.53
CA HIS A 55 -5.08 3.26 7.94
C HIS A 55 -5.42 3.23 6.44
N VAL A 56 -4.83 4.16 5.70
CA VAL A 56 -4.98 4.26 4.24
C VAL A 56 -3.84 3.45 3.62
N ASP A 57 -4.15 2.31 2.98
CA ASP A 57 -3.14 1.34 2.49
C ASP A 57 -2.49 1.76 1.17
N LEU A 58 -2.05 3.01 1.08
CA LEU A 58 -1.36 3.59 -0.07
C LEU A 58 0.09 3.90 0.30
N THR A 59 1.03 3.73 -0.64
CA THR A 59 2.45 4.01 -0.42
C THR A 59 2.69 5.44 0.06
N THR A 60 1.97 6.38 -0.54
CA THR A 60 1.97 7.80 -0.18
C THR A 60 0.53 8.22 0.06
N LEU A 61 0.31 8.92 1.17
CA LEU A 61 -1.01 9.38 1.56
C LEU A 61 -1.50 10.46 0.57
N PRO A 62 -2.69 10.27 -0.04
CA PRO A 62 -3.28 11.26 -0.94
C PRO A 62 -3.69 12.55 -0.21
N ASP A 63 -3.68 13.67 -0.93
CA ASP A 63 -4.00 15.00 -0.39
C ASP A 63 -5.30 15.06 0.44
N PRO A 64 -6.41 14.42 0.02
CA PRO A 64 -7.65 14.43 0.82
C PRO A 64 -7.48 13.92 2.26
N TYR A 65 -6.46 13.11 2.55
CA TYR A 65 -6.23 12.57 3.89
C TYR A 65 -5.09 13.26 4.65
N ARG A 66 -4.26 14.08 3.99
CA ARG A 66 -3.11 14.72 4.64
C ARG A 66 -3.50 15.59 5.81
N ASP A 67 -4.62 16.31 5.67
CA ASP A 67 -5.10 17.25 6.69
C ASP A 67 -6.13 16.62 7.63
N VAL A 68 -6.56 15.38 7.38
CA VAL A 68 -7.58 14.70 8.19
C VAL A 68 -7.13 14.58 9.65
N ALA A 69 -5.84 14.34 9.89
CA ALA A 69 -5.30 14.25 11.24
C ALA A 69 -5.54 15.53 12.06
N GLY A 70 -5.44 16.72 11.42
CA GLY A 70 -5.67 18.01 12.06
C GLY A 70 -7.13 18.27 12.44
N LEU A 71 -8.05 17.41 12.01
CA LEU A 71 -9.46 17.48 12.36
C LEU A 71 -9.78 16.80 13.70
N TYR A 72 -8.84 16.08 14.30
CA TYR A 72 -9.07 15.30 15.52
C TYR A 72 -8.14 15.76 16.64
N GLU A 73 -8.66 15.72 17.87
CA GLU A 73 -7.83 15.95 19.06
C GLU A 73 -6.73 14.88 19.18
N ARG A 74 -7.07 13.63 18.82
CA ARG A 74 -6.15 12.50 18.80
C ARG A 74 -6.23 11.75 17.48
N ALA A 75 -5.10 11.58 16.80
CA ALA A 75 -5.00 10.86 15.55
C ALA A 75 -3.83 9.85 15.58
N ILE A 76 -4.16 8.55 15.55
CA ILE A 76 -3.18 7.49 15.36
C ILE A 76 -2.79 7.46 13.88
N ASN A 77 -1.48 7.32 13.61
CA ASN A 77 -0.89 7.42 12.27
C ASN A 77 -1.15 8.76 11.56
N GLY A 78 -1.59 9.81 12.29
CA GLY A 78 -1.95 11.09 11.70
C GLY A 78 -0.79 11.80 10.97
N ARG A 79 0.46 11.42 11.26
CA ARG A 79 1.67 11.97 10.63
C ARG A 79 2.36 10.98 9.68
N ALA A 80 1.79 9.79 9.50
CA ALA A 80 2.31 8.76 8.60
C ALA A 80 1.89 9.10 7.16
N LEU A 81 2.57 10.09 6.56
CA LEU A 81 2.26 10.56 5.20
C LEU A 81 2.73 9.60 4.11
N SER A 82 3.60 8.66 4.44
CA SER A 82 4.08 7.64 3.52
C SER A 82 4.60 6.42 4.26
N ILE A 83 4.36 5.24 3.69
CA ILE A 83 4.90 3.94 4.13
C ILE A 83 6.03 3.47 3.20
N HIS A 84 6.64 4.40 2.47
CA HIS A 84 7.75 4.10 1.59
C HIS A 84 8.92 3.54 2.40
N ARG A 85 9.37 2.32 2.06
CA ARG A 85 10.40 1.60 2.83
C ARG A 85 11.70 2.38 2.99
N TYR A 86 12.08 3.18 1.99
CA TYR A 86 13.27 4.04 2.06
C TYR A 86 13.24 5.07 3.19
N LEU A 87 12.07 5.38 3.75
CA LEU A 87 11.95 6.35 4.85
C LEU A 87 12.29 5.76 6.21
N TYR A 88 12.23 4.43 6.37
CA TYR A 88 12.40 3.79 7.69
C TYR A 88 13.30 2.56 7.70
N SER A 89 13.68 2.02 6.53
CA SER A 89 14.53 0.84 6.44
C SER A 89 15.96 1.23 6.10
N SER A 90 16.90 0.91 6.99
CA SER A 90 18.35 1.02 6.72
C SER A 90 18.92 -0.17 5.95
N LEU A 91 18.15 -1.26 5.77
CA LEU A 91 18.57 -2.49 5.10
C LEU A 91 18.58 -2.39 3.56
N ARG A 92 18.79 -1.20 3.01
CA ARG A 92 18.85 -0.98 1.57
C ARG A 92 20.24 -1.39 1.08
N VAL A 93 20.26 -2.18 0.01
CA VAL A 93 21.48 -2.47 -0.75
C VAL A 93 21.46 -1.57 -1.98
N GLU A 94 22.48 -0.73 -2.13
CA GLU A 94 22.68 0.16 -3.27
C GLU A 94 23.73 -0.38 -4.24
N GLU A 95 23.87 0.28 -5.38
CA GLU A 95 24.90 -0.06 -6.35
C GLU A 95 26.29 0.19 -5.76
N GLY A 96 27.14 -0.85 -5.77
CA GLY A 96 28.48 -0.79 -5.19
C GLY A 96 28.58 -1.29 -3.75
N ASP A 97 27.46 -1.57 -3.09
CA ASP A 97 27.49 -2.14 -1.74
C ASP A 97 28.05 -3.56 -1.74
N ALA A 98 28.94 -3.83 -0.79
CA ALA A 98 29.47 -5.16 -0.53
C ALA A 98 28.48 -5.97 0.32
N HIS A 99 27.44 -6.54 -0.32
CA HIS A 99 26.51 -7.47 0.34
C HIS A 99 26.74 -8.91 -0.16
N PRO A 100 27.35 -9.80 0.65
CA PRO A 100 27.75 -11.14 0.20
C PRO A 100 26.61 -12.17 0.17
N GLY A 101 25.44 -11.82 0.70
CA GLY A 101 24.30 -12.73 0.85
C GLY A 101 23.22 -12.58 -0.22
N PRO A 102 22.20 -13.46 -0.24
CA PRO A 102 21.02 -13.26 -1.09
C PRO A 102 20.30 -11.96 -0.72
N VAL A 103 19.65 -11.36 -1.72
CA VAL A 103 18.84 -10.14 -1.57
C VAL A 103 17.37 -10.42 -1.88
N ILE A 104 16.47 -9.78 -1.14
CA ILE A 104 15.04 -9.80 -1.44
C ILE A 104 14.71 -8.55 -2.24
N VAL A 105 14.35 -8.73 -3.51
CA VAL A 105 13.86 -7.63 -4.34
C VAL A 105 12.39 -7.39 -4.02
N LYS A 106 12.06 -6.19 -3.56
CA LYS A 106 10.67 -5.73 -3.39
C LYS A 106 10.39 -4.55 -4.32
N THR A 107 9.16 -4.47 -4.81
CA THR A 107 8.69 -3.29 -5.55
C THR A 107 8.83 -2.03 -4.69
N VAL A 108 8.96 -0.88 -5.33
CA VAL A 108 8.97 0.42 -4.63
C VAL A 108 7.63 0.66 -3.92
N LEU A 109 6.53 0.46 -4.66
CA LEU A 109 5.17 0.62 -4.16
C LEU A 109 4.74 -0.53 -3.24
N ASN A 110 3.90 -0.19 -2.27
CA ASN A 110 3.20 -1.11 -1.39
C ASN A 110 2.36 -2.11 -2.19
N SER A 111 2.38 -3.39 -1.78
CA SER A 111 1.59 -4.46 -2.41
C SER A 111 1.64 -4.43 -3.96
N GLN A 112 2.85 -4.21 -4.53
CA GLN A 112 3.09 -4.14 -5.97
C GLN A 112 2.34 -3.01 -6.70
N GLY A 113 1.89 -1.96 -5.99
CA GLY A 113 1.10 -0.87 -6.56
C GLY A 113 -0.39 -1.18 -6.71
N ARG A 114 -0.86 -2.34 -6.21
CA ARG A 114 -2.27 -2.73 -6.35
C ARG A 114 -3.20 -1.72 -5.66
N PRO A 115 -2.95 -1.26 -4.43
CA PRO A 115 -3.83 -0.29 -3.79
C PRO A 115 -3.94 1.03 -4.58
N GLU A 116 -2.82 1.53 -5.11
CA GLU A 116 -2.79 2.75 -5.94
C GLU A 116 -3.60 2.59 -7.22
N LEU A 117 -3.46 1.45 -7.90
CA LEU A 117 -4.27 1.13 -9.10
C LEU A 117 -5.77 1.09 -8.79
N HIS A 118 -6.16 0.50 -7.65
CA HIS A 118 -7.55 0.47 -7.23
C HIS A 118 -8.06 1.88 -6.90
N TRP A 119 -7.29 2.65 -6.14
CA TRP A 119 -7.60 4.03 -5.78
C TRP A 119 -7.80 4.93 -7.01
N GLN A 120 -6.90 4.85 -8.00
CA GLN A 120 -7.01 5.58 -9.25
C GLN A 120 -8.29 5.23 -10.02
N LYS A 121 -8.60 3.94 -10.17
CA LYS A 121 -9.83 3.46 -10.82
C LYS A 121 -11.07 4.01 -10.13
N GLN A 122 -11.11 3.99 -8.81
CA GLN A 122 -12.28 4.49 -8.07
C GLN A 122 -12.53 5.98 -8.32
N ARG A 123 -11.47 6.79 -8.46
CA ARG A 123 -11.59 8.25 -8.60
C ARG A 123 -11.67 8.75 -10.04
N ASN A 124 -11.35 7.93 -11.03
CA ASN A 124 -11.38 8.35 -12.43
C ASN A 124 -12.20 7.38 -13.31
N ALA A 125 -13.39 7.80 -13.73
CA ALA A 125 -14.31 7.01 -14.55
C ALA A 125 -13.68 6.55 -15.88
N TRP A 126 -12.82 7.37 -16.50
CA TRP A 126 -12.07 7.02 -17.71
C TRP A 126 -11.10 5.87 -17.47
N THR A 127 -10.39 5.87 -16.34
CA THR A 127 -9.45 4.78 -16.00
C THR A 127 -10.17 3.46 -15.70
N ARG A 128 -11.44 3.50 -15.22
CA ARG A 128 -12.28 2.29 -15.10
C ARG A 128 -12.64 1.74 -16.48
N GLY A 129 -13.08 2.61 -17.38
CA GLY A 129 -13.44 2.23 -18.75
C GLY A 129 -12.25 1.66 -19.52
N ALA A 130 -11.11 2.33 -19.48
CA ALA A 130 -9.87 1.86 -20.11
C ALA A 130 -9.39 0.51 -19.54
N HIS A 131 -9.54 0.29 -18.23
CA HIS A 131 -9.17 -0.99 -17.59
C HIS A 131 -10.07 -2.15 -18.05
N LEU A 132 -11.38 -1.91 -18.19
CA LEU A 132 -12.34 -2.88 -18.71
C LEU A 132 -12.03 -3.27 -20.16
N VAL A 133 -11.78 -2.28 -21.01
CA VAL A 133 -11.39 -2.48 -22.42
C VAL A 133 -10.10 -3.30 -22.49
N ARG A 134 -9.10 -2.96 -21.69
CA ARG A 134 -7.82 -3.70 -21.65
C ARG A 134 -7.99 -5.16 -21.20
N LYS A 135 -8.87 -5.43 -20.21
CA LYS A 135 -9.16 -6.79 -19.75
C LYS A 135 -9.86 -7.65 -20.81
N ILE A 136 -10.65 -7.03 -21.69
CA ILE A 136 -11.36 -7.70 -22.78
C ILE A 136 -10.44 -7.94 -23.98
N ILE A 137 -9.53 -7.00 -24.27
CA ILE A 137 -8.68 -7.02 -25.46
C ILE A 137 -7.37 -7.80 -25.23
N GLU A 138 -6.83 -7.86 -24.01
CA GLU A 138 -5.57 -8.56 -23.73
C GLU A 138 -5.80 -10.01 -23.24
N PRO A 139 -5.74 -11.03 -24.12
CA PRO A 139 -5.71 -12.43 -23.69
C PRO A 139 -4.45 -12.67 -22.82
N GLY A 140 -4.63 -13.34 -21.68
CA GLY A 140 -3.54 -13.63 -20.73
C GLY A 140 -3.13 -12.46 -19.84
N TYR A 141 -3.95 -11.40 -19.72
CA TYR A 141 -3.69 -10.21 -18.86
C TYR A 141 -3.10 -10.55 -17.47
N LYS A 142 -3.65 -11.55 -16.77
CA LYS A 142 -3.16 -11.96 -15.44
C LYS A 142 -1.78 -12.62 -15.48
N GLN A 143 -1.46 -13.38 -16.52
CA GLN A 143 -0.18 -14.07 -16.70
C GLN A 143 0.95 -13.11 -17.08
N ARG A 144 0.62 -11.96 -17.69
CA ARG A 144 1.60 -10.91 -18.03
C ARG A 144 1.96 -10.02 -16.84
N MET A 145 1.06 -9.83 -15.88
CA MET A 145 1.33 -9.05 -14.66
C MET A 145 2.14 -9.82 -13.61
N CYS A 146 2.15 -11.14 -13.69
CA CYS A 146 3.02 -11.99 -12.88
C CYS A 146 4.01 -12.67 -13.82
N PRO A 147 5.19 -12.09 -14.09
CA PRO A 147 6.24 -12.86 -14.73
C PRO A 147 6.46 -14.16 -13.91
N PRO A 148 6.66 -15.31 -14.56
CA PRO A 148 6.99 -16.52 -13.83
C PRO A 148 8.19 -16.23 -12.94
N ILE A 149 8.10 -16.59 -11.66
CA ILE A 149 9.15 -16.39 -10.64
C ILE A 149 10.49 -17.07 -11.02
N GLY A 150 10.56 -17.76 -12.16
CA GLY A 150 11.76 -18.41 -12.70
C GLY A 150 12.72 -17.54 -13.53
N PHE A 151 12.50 -16.23 -13.70
CA PHE A 151 13.38 -15.38 -14.54
C PHE A 151 14.24 -14.37 -13.75
N MET A 152 14.83 -14.81 -12.65
CA MET A 152 16.14 -14.30 -12.23
C MET A 152 17.14 -15.46 -12.29
N ARG A 153 17.18 -16.13 -13.46
CA ARG A 153 18.30 -16.98 -13.84
C ARG A 153 19.53 -16.10 -13.81
N ARG A 154 20.54 -16.49 -13.02
CA ARG A 154 21.88 -15.89 -12.95
C ARG A 154 22.23 -15.21 -14.28
N SER A 155 22.23 -13.88 -14.30
CA SER A 155 22.91 -13.18 -15.37
C SER A 155 24.40 -13.38 -15.13
N ASP A 156 24.98 -14.40 -15.78
CA ASP A 156 26.42 -14.63 -15.94
C ASP A 156 27.11 -13.50 -16.76
N ARG A 157 26.63 -12.26 -16.62
CA ARG A 157 27.14 -11.05 -17.26
C ARG A 157 27.74 -10.04 -16.28
N PHE A 158 27.83 -10.38 -15.00
CA PHE A 158 28.62 -9.60 -14.02
C PHE A 158 30.02 -10.20 -13.78
N GLN A 159 30.33 -11.40 -14.29
CA GLN A 159 31.59 -12.10 -14.04
C GLN A 159 32.68 -11.94 -15.13
N ARG A 160 32.46 -11.13 -16.19
CA ARG A 160 33.47 -10.90 -17.23
C ARG A 160 33.87 -9.43 -17.34
N ARG A 161 34.46 -8.88 -16.28
CA ARG A 161 35.32 -7.67 -16.40
C ARG A 161 36.44 -7.52 -15.37
N PHE A 162 36.69 -8.52 -14.54
CA PHE A 162 37.83 -8.56 -13.61
C PHE A 162 38.62 -9.88 -13.70
N GLY A 163 38.77 -10.42 -14.91
CA GLY A 163 39.76 -11.47 -15.20
C GLY A 163 41.06 -10.84 -15.67
N GLY A 164 41.71 -10.05 -14.81
CA GLY A 164 43.06 -9.53 -15.02
C GLY A 164 44.06 -10.49 -14.38
N THR A 165 45.00 -10.96 -15.20
CA THR A 165 46.09 -11.90 -14.93
C THR A 165 46.94 -11.53 -13.71
N SER A 166 47.33 -12.54 -12.93
CA SER A 166 48.46 -12.50 -12.00
C SER A 166 49.15 -13.87 -12.04
N GLY A 167 50.40 -13.90 -12.50
CA GLY A 167 51.21 -15.11 -12.68
C GLY A 167 51.87 -15.15 -14.05
#